data_AF-A0A4V1Y6P2-F1
#
_entry.id   AF-A0A4V1Y6P2-F1
#
_cell.length_a   1.000
_cell.length_b   1.000
_cell.length_c   1.000
_cell.angle_alpha   90.00
_cell.angle_beta   90.00
_cell.angle_gamma   90.00
#
_symmetry.space_group_name_H-M   'P 1'
#
loop_
_entity.id
_entity.type
_entity.pdbx_description
1 polymer ?
#
loop_
_entity_poly.entity_id
_entity_poly.type
_entity_poly.pdbx_seq_one_letter_code
_entity_poly.pdbx_strand_id
1 'polypeptide(L)'
;MSIPLILASKSKPRRDLLFHAGICPTIRVSHVDEPAVVAKAAAAVGKTVDELPISTKVMVLAQAKAKAVYQAYREVAEVAAHAQGDEVTGYPLDAAQVGNASVIEDSAQTRDFSGVQFPTRTQPIHETVTETHGLTNAKVGPLILGCDSMFLLDGKAYGKPHTEQLARERLELMSGATGELFTGHCLIDFASGRTVTGVSRAVIHFAEFSELMIDRYIATGEPLEVAGSFTLDGFGGAYIDSIEGDPSGIIGLSLPLARELTQELGIDWTDLWNVTRDEQFPQPLSSVKVLPPKENVHQPGDGWVNCACGRKHWGTNGAAGVLLARRDPKTGEVTHIVMQHRAAWSAEGGTWGIPGGAIADGESPIEGALRESYEEANITPADIEVVGSYCEDHGPWAYTTVFAFERPNHEVHTRANDDESMEIEWVSIDQVPDLKLLTAMRADWPRFEKRLRYLEHEYL
;
A
#
# COMPACT_ATOMS: atom_id res chain seq x y z
N MET A 1 3.85 -5.14 -20.99
CA MET A 1 3.98 -4.71 -19.59
C MET A 1 3.63 -5.89 -18.73
N SER A 2 4.34 -6.08 -17.62
CA SER A 2 4.01 -7.09 -16.63
C SER A 2 2.62 -6.82 -16.04
N ILE A 3 1.94 -7.87 -15.60
CA ILE A 3 0.67 -7.76 -14.88
C ILE A 3 1.01 -7.42 -13.42
N PRO A 4 0.53 -6.30 -12.88
CA PRO A 4 0.83 -5.93 -11.50
C PRO A 4 0.27 -6.94 -10.50
N LEU A 5 1.03 -7.20 -9.43
CA LEU A 5 0.62 -8.05 -8.31
C LEU A 5 0.47 -7.18 -7.04
N ILE A 6 -0.69 -7.24 -6.43
CA ILE A 6 -0.99 -6.65 -5.13
C ILE A 6 -0.92 -7.74 -4.07
N LEU A 7 -0.01 -7.60 -3.11
CA LEU A 7 0.08 -8.47 -1.94
C LEU A 7 -0.81 -7.92 -0.83
N ALA A 8 -1.88 -8.66 -0.49
CA ALA A 8 -2.81 -8.34 0.59
C ALA A 8 -2.22 -8.70 1.98
N SER A 9 -1.02 -8.21 2.29
CA SER A 9 -0.28 -8.57 3.50
C SER A 9 0.83 -7.57 3.85
N LYS A 10 1.02 -7.29 5.14
CA LYS A 10 2.21 -6.59 5.66
C LYS A 10 3.44 -7.48 5.89
N SER A 11 3.39 -8.74 5.48
CA SER A 11 4.44 -9.71 5.77
C SER A 11 5.69 -9.47 4.91
N LYS A 12 6.76 -8.99 5.54
CA LYS A 12 8.08 -8.83 4.91
C LYS A 12 8.60 -10.14 4.29
N PRO A 13 8.55 -11.31 4.97
CA PRO A 13 8.99 -12.57 4.35
C PRO A 13 8.23 -12.91 3.05
N ARG A 14 6.91 -12.71 2.99
CA ARG A 14 6.12 -12.96 1.78
C ARG A 14 6.51 -12.03 0.63
N ARG A 15 6.69 -10.74 0.93
CA ARG A 15 7.15 -9.74 -0.04
C ARG A 15 8.53 -10.08 -0.57
N ASP A 16 9.47 -10.36 0.32
CA ASP A 16 10.86 -10.64 -0.05
C ASP A 16 10.93 -11.92 -0.89
N LEU A 17 10.11 -12.92 -0.60
CA LEU A 17 10.01 -14.14 -1.40
C LEU A 17 9.51 -13.87 -2.83
N LEU A 18 8.48 -13.02 -3.01
CA LEU A 18 7.98 -12.62 -4.33
C LEU A 18 9.05 -11.86 -5.12
N PHE A 19 9.77 -10.95 -4.47
CA PHE A 19 10.81 -10.15 -5.13
C PHE A 19 11.95 -11.01 -5.66
N HIS A 20 12.44 -11.95 -4.84
CA HIS A 20 13.44 -12.91 -5.30
C HIS A 20 12.91 -13.86 -6.38
N ALA A 21 11.59 -13.99 -6.50
CA ALA A 21 10.92 -14.72 -7.58
C ALA A 21 10.66 -13.86 -8.84
N GLY A 22 11.20 -12.63 -8.89
CA GLY A 22 11.10 -11.71 -10.03
C GLY A 22 9.91 -10.75 -9.98
N ILE A 23 9.20 -10.68 -8.85
CA ILE A 23 7.95 -9.91 -8.70
C ILE A 23 8.08 -8.93 -7.54
N CYS A 24 8.11 -7.62 -7.82
CA CYS A 24 7.95 -6.56 -6.84
C CYS A 24 6.44 -6.27 -6.70
N PRO A 25 5.79 -6.74 -5.62
CA PRO A 25 4.37 -6.50 -5.44
C PRO A 25 4.10 -5.11 -4.86
N THR A 26 2.95 -4.57 -5.21
CA THR A 26 2.32 -3.47 -4.47
C THR A 26 1.78 -4.01 -3.14
N ILE A 27 2.10 -3.38 -2.01
CA ILE A 27 1.71 -3.88 -0.68
C ILE A 27 0.43 -3.19 -0.21
N ARG A 28 -0.62 -3.97 0.02
CA ARG A 28 -1.88 -3.46 0.58
C ARG A 28 -2.25 -4.23 1.83
N VAL A 29 -2.30 -3.56 2.98
CA VAL A 29 -2.63 -4.23 4.24
C VAL A 29 -4.14 -4.46 4.30
N SER A 30 -4.55 -5.73 4.39
CA SER A 30 -5.95 -6.07 4.61
C SER A 30 -6.30 -5.93 6.09
N HIS A 31 -7.32 -5.14 6.41
CA HIS A 31 -7.89 -5.07 7.75
C HIS A 31 -9.04 -6.09 7.86
N VAL A 32 -8.77 -7.26 8.44
CA VAL A 32 -9.74 -8.35 8.59
C VAL A 32 -9.82 -8.78 10.04
N ASP A 33 -11.04 -8.90 10.56
CA ASP A 33 -11.31 -9.57 11.85
C ASP A 33 -11.18 -11.10 11.65
N GLU A 34 -9.95 -11.59 11.80
CA GLU A 34 -9.62 -13.00 11.61
C GLU A 34 -10.44 -13.95 12.50
N PRO A 35 -10.61 -13.68 13.82
CA PRO A 35 -11.51 -14.47 14.67
C PRO A 35 -12.95 -14.53 14.15
N ALA A 36 -13.54 -13.41 13.72
CA ALA A 36 -14.90 -13.39 13.19
C ALA A 36 -15.02 -14.18 11.88
N VAL A 37 -14.02 -14.10 10.99
CA VAL A 37 -13.99 -14.88 9.74
C VAL A 37 -14.00 -16.37 10.02
N VAL A 38 -13.13 -16.84 10.93
CA VAL A 38 -13.04 -18.27 11.27
C VAL A 38 -14.31 -18.74 12.00
N ALA A 39 -14.85 -17.94 12.92
CA ALA A 39 -16.10 -18.26 13.62
C ALA A 39 -17.28 -18.39 12.65
N LYS A 40 -17.38 -17.48 11.67
CA LYS A 40 -18.41 -17.54 10.62
C LYS A 40 -18.25 -18.79 9.75
N ALA A 41 -17.02 -19.15 9.38
CA ALA A 41 -16.76 -20.37 8.61
C ALA A 41 -17.11 -21.64 9.39
N ALA A 42 -16.80 -21.69 10.69
CA ALA A 42 -17.15 -22.81 11.56
C ALA A 42 -18.67 -22.96 11.72
N ALA A 43 -19.37 -21.85 11.95
CA ALA A 43 -20.83 -21.82 12.06
C ALA A 43 -21.52 -22.29 10.76
N ALA A 44 -20.99 -21.92 9.59
CA ALA A 44 -21.54 -22.32 8.29
C ALA A 44 -21.54 -23.85 8.05
N VAL A 45 -20.67 -24.58 8.74
CA VAL A 45 -20.58 -26.05 8.67
C VAL A 45 -21.02 -26.74 9.97
N GLY A 46 -21.62 -26.00 10.90
CA GLY A 46 -22.12 -26.54 12.17
C GLY A 46 -21.04 -27.06 13.12
N LYS A 47 -19.83 -26.49 13.07
CA LYS A 47 -18.69 -26.87 13.93
C LYS A 47 -18.28 -25.71 14.84
N THR A 48 -17.53 -26.03 15.89
CA THR A 48 -16.77 -25.04 16.65
C THR A 48 -15.51 -24.62 15.88
N VAL A 49 -14.90 -23.49 16.30
CA VAL A 49 -13.64 -23.02 15.71
C VAL A 49 -12.53 -24.07 15.84
N ASP A 50 -12.46 -24.79 16.96
CA ASP A 50 -11.41 -25.79 17.19
C ASP A 50 -11.59 -27.04 16.31
N GLU A 51 -12.83 -27.41 16.00
CA GLU A 51 -13.16 -28.55 15.12
C GLU A 51 -13.01 -28.24 13.63
N LEU A 52 -12.83 -26.98 13.25
CA LEU A 52 -12.65 -26.59 11.86
C LEU A 52 -11.23 -27.00 11.39
N PRO A 53 -11.08 -27.73 10.27
CA PRO A 53 -9.75 -28.14 9.78
C PRO A 53 -8.85 -26.93 9.54
N ILE A 54 -7.56 -27.04 9.90
CA ILE A 54 -6.62 -25.92 9.74
C ILE A 54 -6.50 -25.48 8.28
N SER A 55 -6.49 -26.43 7.34
CA SER A 55 -6.54 -26.12 5.90
C SER A 55 -7.71 -25.22 5.53
N THR A 56 -8.88 -25.42 6.15
CA THR A 56 -10.04 -24.55 5.96
C THR A 56 -9.82 -23.18 6.61
N LYS A 57 -9.28 -23.12 7.84
CA LYS A 57 -9.00 -21.85 8.53
C LYS A 57 -8.08 -20.94 7.71
N VAL A 58 -6.93 -21.45 7.27
CA VAL A 58 -5.98 -20.65 6.49
C VAL A 58 -6.56 -20.23 5.13
N MET A 59 -7.36 -21.09 4.49
CA MET A 59 -7.99 -20.77 3.21
C MET A 59 -9.03 -19.64 3.34
N VAL A 60 -9.92 -19.70 4.35
CA VAL A 60 -10.93 -18.65 4.53
C VAL A 60 -10.32 -17.31 4.94
N LEU A 61 -9.22 -17.34 5.70
CA LEU A 61 -8.47 -16.14 6.08
C LEU A 61 -7.75 -15.54 4.87
N ALA A 62 -7.03 -16.34 4.08
CA ALA A 62 -6.41 -15.88 2.85
C ALA A 62 -7.44 -15.26 1.89
N GLN A 63 -8.61 -15.88 1.76
CA GLN A 63 -9.70 -15.36 0.95
C GLN A 63 -10.28 -14.05 1.51
N ALA A 64 -10.49 -13.94 2.82
CA ALA A 64 -10.97 -12.70 3.43
C ALA A 64 -10.00 -11.54 3.22
N LYS A 65 -8.68 -11.80 3.35
CA LYS A 65 -7.62 -10.80 3.12
C LYS A 65 -7.61 -10.30 1.68
N ALA A 66 -7.61 -11.21 0.71
CA ALA A 66 -7.66 -10.84 -0.72
C ALA A 66 -8.95 -10.08 -1.07
N LYS A 67 -10.10 -10.53 -0.55
CA LYS A 67 -11.39 -9.88 -0.82
C LYS A 67 -11.48 -8.48 -0.22
N ALA A 68 -10.93 -8.24 0.97
CA ALA A 68 -10.91 -6.91 1.56
C ALA A 68 -10.18 -5.91 0.66
N VAL A 69 -9.00 -6.29 0.15
CA VAL A 69 -8.24 -5.46 -0.81
C VAL A 69 -8.98 -5.33 -2.14
N TYR A 70 -9.60 -6.40 -2.64
CA TYR A 70 -10.42 -6.33 -3.86
C TYR A 70 -11.56 -5.32 -3.73
N GLN A 71 -12.28 -5.29 -2.61
CA GLN A 71 -13.35 -4.31 -2.40
C GLN A 71 -12.83 -2.88 -2.34
N ALA A 72 -11.70 -2.64 -1.65
CA ALA A 72 -11.08 -1.30 -1.63
C ALA A 72 -10.75 -0.80 -3.04
N TYR A 73 -10.18 -1.64 -3.90
CA TYR A 73 -9.90 -1.26 -5.30
C TYR A 73 -11.17 -1.11 -6.15
N ARG A 74 -12.25 -1.84 -5.83
CA ARG A 74 -13.56 -1.64 -6.47
C ARG A 74 -14.15 -0.28 -6.12
N GLU A 75 -14.01 0.17 -4.87
CA GLU A 75 -14.42 1.50 -4.45
C GLU A 75 -13.61 2.59 -5.14
N VAL A 76 -12.27 2.43 -5.25
CA VAL A 76 -11.42 3.34 -6.03
C VAL A 76 -11.88 3.41 -7.49
N ALA A 77 -12.11 2.26 -8.12
CA ALA A 77 -12.59 2.18 -9.51
C ALA A 77 -13.94 2.90 -9.69
N GLU A 78 -14.86 2.67 -8.76
CA GLU A 78 -16.18 3.29 -8.80
C GLU A 78 -16.09 4.81 -8.65
N VAL A 79 -15.31 5.30 -7.69
CA VAL A 79 -15.15 6.75 -7.46
C VAL A 79 -14.44 7.42 -8.63
N ALA A 80 -13.38 6.81 -9.17
CA ALA A 80 -12.67 7.33 -10.33
C ALA A 80 -13.58 7.37 -11.58
N ALA A 81 -14.42 6.34 -11.80
CA ALA A 81 -15.35 6.30 -12.93
C ALA A 81 -16.48 7.34 -12.84
N HIS A 82 -16.82 7.78 -11.63
CA HIS A 82 -17.82 8.83 -11.37
C HIS A 82 -17.19 10.22 -11.15
N ALA A 83 -15.88 10.38 -11.39
CA ALA A 83 -15.22 11.67 -11.31
C ALA A 83 -15.86 12.66 -12.29
N GLN A 84 -16.11 13.88 -11.81
CA GLN A 84 -16.79 14.94 -12.56
C GLN A 84 -16.03 16.26 -12.48
N GLY A 85 -16.44 17.22 -13.31
CA GLY A 85 -15.75 18.50 -13.46
C GLY A 85 -14.57 18.43 -14.43
N ASP A 86 -13.66 19.37 -14.26
CA ASP A 86 -12.53 19.55 -15.17
C ASP A 86 -11.22 18.99 -14.61
N GLU A 87 -10.34 18.56 -15.50
CA GLU A 87 -8.91 18.50 -15.27
C GLU A 87 -8.25 19.77 -15.80
N VAL A 88 -7.34 20.34 -15.00
CA VAL A 88 -6.50 21.46 -15.42
C VAL A 88 -5.04 21.04 -15.35
N THR A 89 -4.34 21.04 -16.48
CA THR A 89 -2.90 20.79 -16.54
C THR A 89 -2.14 22.11 -16.66
N GLY A 90 -1.19 22.36 -15.76
CA GLY A 90 -0.26 23.49 -15.82
C GLY A 90 1.12 23.06 -16.28
N TYR A 91 1.75 23.86 -17.15
CA TYR A 91 3.08 23.59 -17.71
C TYR A 91 4.10 24.65 -17.26
N PRO A 92 4.55 24.66 -16.00
CA PRO A 92 5.43 25.70 -15.47
C PRO A 92 6.79 25.79 -16.20
N LEU A 93 7.28 24.70 -16.79
CA LEU A 93 8.54 24.71 -17.56
C LEU A 93 8.44 25.39 -18.92
N ASP A 94 7.22 25.58 -19.44
CA ASP A 94 6.97 26.30 -20.70
C ASP A 94 6.85 27.82 -20.49
N ALA A 95 6.94 28.30 -19.24
CA ALA A 95 6.91 29.72 -18.96
C ALA A 95 8.15 30.43 -19.52
N ALA A 96 7.93 31.55 -20.22
CA ALA A 96 9.00 32.34 -20.85
C ALA A 96 10.08 32.86 -19.87
N GLN A 97 9.81 32.84 -18.56
CA GLN A 97 10.72 33.29 -17.50
C GLN A 97 11.50 32.14 -16.84
N VAL A 98 11.17 30.89 -17.14
CA VAL A 98 11.79 29.70 -16.56
C VAL A 98 12.91 29.25 -17.49
N GLY A 99 14.14 29.72 -17.22
CA GLY A 99 15.32 29.18 -17.90
C GLY A 99 15.54 27.70 -17.55
N ASN A 100 15.98 26.90 -18.53
CA ASN A 100 16.41 25.52 -18.29
C ASN A 100 17.44 25.49 -17.17
N ALA A 101 17.21 24.67 -16.14
CA ALA A 101 18.20 24.48 -15.08
C ALA A 101 19.36 23.67 -15.66
N SER A 102 20.52 24.30 -15.84
CA SER A 102 21.73 23.63 -16.36
C SER A 102 22.42 22.75 -15.31
N VAL A 103 22.04 22.88 -14.04
CA VAL A 103 22.59 22.12 -12.91
C VAL A 103 21.43 21.61 -12.07
N ILE A 104 21.42 20.31 -11.80
CA ILE A 104 20.49 19.70 -10.84
C ILE A 104 21.05 19.99 -9.45
N GLU A 105 20.30 20.73 -8.63
CA GLU A 105 20.61 20.85 -7.21
C GLU A 105 20.15 19.57 -6.50
N ASP A 106 21.01 19.00 -5.65
CA ASP A 106 20.67 17.83 -4.82
C ASP A 106 19.75 18.25 -3.66
N SER A 107 18.57 18.73 -4.02
CA SER A 107 17.54 19.24 -3.13
C SER A 107 16.21 18.60 -3.47
N ALA A 108 15.60 18.01 -2.45
CA ALA A 108 14.23 17.50 -2.47
C ALA A 108 13.16 18.59 -2.33
N GLN A 109 13.57 19.86 -2.20
CA GLN A 109 12.63 20.98 -2.17
C GLN A 109 12.10 21.25 -3.57
N THR A 110 10.79 21.42 -3.70
CA THR A 110 10.16 21.74 -4.98
C THR A 110 10.61 23.12 -5.44
N ARG A 111 10.74 23.33 -6.76
CA ARG A 111 11.06 24.65 -7.31
C ARG A 111 9.86 25.56 -7.08
N ASP A 112 10.11 26.72 -6.48
CA ASP A 112 9.05 27.69 -6.22
C ASP A 112 8.65 28.39 -7.53
N PHE A 113 7.41 28.16 -7.98
CA PHE A 113 6.81 28.82 -9.14
C PHE A 113 5.80 29.91 -8.74
N SER A 114 5.83 30.38 -7.48
CA SER A 114 4.98 31.46 -7.00
C SER A 114 5.11 32.71 -7.88
N GLY A 115 3.97 33.22 -8.36
CA GLY A 115 3.92 34.43 -9.21
C GLY A 115 4.35 34.21 -10.67
N VAL A 116 4.74 32.99 -11.06
CA VAL A 116 5.04 32.66 -12.47
C VAL A 116 3.73 32.38 -13.20
N GLN A 117 3.55 33.02 -14.36
CA GLN A 117 2.47 32.69 -15.30
C GLN A 117 2.96 31.68 -16.33
N PHE A 118 2.20 30.61 -16.50
CA PHE A 118 2.48 29.51 -17.43
C PHE A 118 1.21 29.09 -18.17
N PRO A 119 1.35 28.47 -19.36
CA PRO A 119 0.21 27.95 -20.10
C PRO A 119 -0.49 26.85 -19.30
N THR A 120 -1.81 26.79 -19.46
CA THR A 120 -2.66 25.74 -18.89
C THR A 120 -3.54 25.13 -19.98
N ARG A 121 -3.88 23.85 -19.84
CA ARG A 121 -4.87 23.15 -20.64
C ARG A 121 -6.00 22.69 -19.71
N THR A 122 -7.24 22.81 -20.18
CA THR A 122 -8.42 22.33 -19.46
C THR A 122 -9.16 21.32 -20.33
N GLN A 123 -9.57 20.21 -19.74
CA GLN A 123 -10.41 19.20 -20.37
C GLN A 123 -11.35 18.58 -19.34
N PRO A 124 -12.47 17.96 -19.74
CA PRO A 124 -13.31 17.22 -18.80
C PRO A 124 -12.52 16.07 -18.15
N ILE A 125 -12.64 15.89 -16.83
CA ILE A 125 -11.85 14.88 -16.10
C ILE A 125 -12.11 13.45 -16.59
N HIS A 126 -13.32 13.17 -17.08
CA HIS A 126 -13.67 11.86 -17.60
C HIS A 126 -12.86 11.50 -18.85
N GLU A 127 -12.44 12.47 -19.67
CA GLU A 127 -11.54 12.22 -20.79
C GLU A 127 -10.21 11.69 -20.26
N THR A 128 -9.64 12.30 -19.22
CA THR A 128 -8.41 11.81 -18.57
C THR A 128 -8.58 10.41 -18.00
N VAL A 129 -9.69 10.12 -17.31
CA VAL A 129 -9.98 8.78 -16.78
C VAL A 129 -10.01 7.73 -17.89
N THR A 130 -10.55 8.08 -19.07
CA THR A 130 -10.61 7.16 -20.22
C THR A 130 -9.30 7.01 -20.97
N GLU A 131 -8.50 8.08 -21.07
CA GLU A 131 -7.22 8.10 -21.79
C GLU A 131 -6.10 7.47 -20.96
N THR A 132 -6.15 7.65 -19.64
CA THR A 132 -5.15 7.13 -18.72
C THR A 132 -5.41 5.65 -18.45
N HIS A 133 -4.42 4.82 -18.77
CA HIS A 133 -4.47 3.41 -18.44
C HIS A 133 -4.21 3.25 -16.94
N GLY A 134 -5.27 2.97 -16.17
CA GLY A 134 -5.19 2.66 -14.74
C GLY A 134 -5.34 1.17 -14.45
N LEU A 135 -5.06 0.79 -13.19
CA LEU A 135 -5.20 -0.59 -12.72
C LEU A 135 -6.63 -1.08 -12.87
N THR A 136 -7.61 -0.20 -12.69
CA THR A 136 -9.02 -0.56 -12.63
C THR A 136 -9.68 -0.78 -13.99
N ASN A 137 -9.05 -0.27 -15.06
CA ASN A 137 -9.51 -0.42 -16.45
C ASN A 137 -8.71 -1.48 -17.22
N ALA A 138 -7.78 -2.19 -16.55
CA ALA A 138 -7.00 -3.26 -17.16
C ALA A 138 -7.90 -4.42 -17.60
N LYS A 139 -7.54 -5.09 -18.71
CA LYS A 139 -8.27 -6.27 -19.20
C LYS A 139 -7.93 -7.55 -18.44
N VAL A 140 -6.78 -7.56 -17.78
CA VAL A 140 -6.26 -8.63 -16.93
C VAL A 140 -5.50 -7.95 -15.79
N GLY A 141 -5.72 -8.43 -14.58
CA GLY A 141 -5.11 -7.89 -13.37
C GLY A 141 -5.70 -6.53 -12.94
N PRO A 142 -5.03 -5.85 -11.99
CA PRO A 142 -3.95 -6.39 -11.16
C PRO A 142 -4.39 -7.67 -10.45
N LEU A 143 -3.44 -8.57 -10.20
CA LEU A 143 -3.70 -9.76 -9.40
C LEU A 143 -3.64 -9.40 -7.92
N ILE A 144 -4.59 -9.87 -7.13
CA ILE A 144 -4.62 -9.63 -5.68
C ILE A 144 -4.39 -10.96 -4.97
N LEU A 145 -3.28 -11.05 -4.22
CA LEU A 145 -2.85 -12.25 -3.51
C LEU A 145 -3.02 -12.09 -2.01
N GLY A 146 -3.94 -12.86 -1.43
CA GLY A 146 -4.06 -13.05 0.02
C GLY A 146 -3.42 -14.36 0.46
N CYS A 147 -2.72 -14.33 1.59
CA CYS A 147 -2.09 -15.51 2.20
C CYS A 147 -2.31 -15.54 3.71
N ASP A 148 -2.46 -16.74 4.26
CA ASP A 148 -2.51 -16.98 5.70
C ASP A 148 -1.81 -18.29 6.05
N SER A 149 -1.21 -18.40 7.24
CA SER A 149 -0.34 -19.53 7.59
C SER A 149 -0.54 -19.95 9.05
N MET A 150 -0.61 -21.25 9.30
CA MET A 150 -0.72 -21.82 10.65
C MET A 150 0.20 -23.03 10.80
N PHE A 151 0.95 -23.06 11.91
CA PHE A 151 1.81 -24.17 12.30
C PHE A 151 1.09 -25.08 13.30
N LEU A 152 1.15 -26.39 13.06
CA LEU A 152 0.64 -27.44 13.93
C LEU A 152 1.79 -28.26 14.50
N LEU A 153 1.69 -28.57 15.78
CA LEU A 153 2.50 -29.58 16.45
C LEU A 153 1.55 -30.44 17.28
N ASP A 154 1.63 -31.77 17.13
CA ASP A 154 0.71 -32.74 17.75
C ASP A 154 -0.79 -32.39 17.57
N GLY A 155 -1.15 -31.93 16.37
CA GLY A 155 -2.53 -31.56 16.01
C GLY A 155 -3.03 -30.24 16.62
N LYS A 156 -2.18 -29.50 17.35
CA LYS A 156 -2.53 -28.20 17.94
C LYS A 156 -1.89 -27.06 17.15
N ALA A 157 -2.70 -26.05 16.83
CA ALA A 157 -2.21 -24.85 16.17
C ALA A 157 -1.51 -23.92 17.16
N TYR A 158 -0.35 -23.40 16.78
CA TYR A 158 0.45 -22.49 17.61
C TYR A 158 0.63 -21.13 16.93
N GLY A 159 0.27 -20.07 17.64
CA GLY A 159 0.53 -18.68 17.23
C GLY A 159 1.94 -18.21 17.57
N LYS A 160 2.14 -16.89 17.66
CA LYS A 160 3.38 -16.28 18.16
C LYS A 160 3.43 -16.39 19.70
N PRO A 161 4.56 -16.76 20.30
CA PRO A 161 4.64 -16.89 21.76
C PRO A 161 4.75 -15.55 22.50
N HIS A 162 5.32 -14.50 21.89
CA HIS A 162 5.54 -13.15 22.44
C HIS A 162 6.36 -13.03 23.73
N THR A 163 6.55 -14.11 24.48
CA THR A 163 7.34 -14.15 25.71
C THR A 163 8.39 -15.25 25.64
N GLU A 164 9.54 -15.00 26.27
CA GLU A 164 10.63 -15.98 26.34
C GLU A 164 10.18 -17.29 26.97
N GLN A 165 9.31 -17.22 27.99
CA GLN A 165 8.78 -18.40 28.65
C GLN A 165 7.95 -19.27 27.69
N LEU A 166 6.99 -18.67 26.98
CA LEU A 166 6.16 -19.42 26.02
C LEU A 166 6.97 -19.91 24.82
N ALA A 167 8.01 -19.17 24.41
CA ALA A 167 8.92 -19.60 23.35
C ALA A 167 9.75 -20.80 23.80
N ARG A 168 10.26 -20.81 25.04
CA ARG A 168 10.97 -21.96 25.62
C ARG A 168 10.10 -23.20 25.67
N GLU A 169 8.91 -23.10 26.26
CA GLU A 169 7.96 -24.21 26.34
C GLU A 169 7.65 -24.77 24.94
N ARG A 170 7.55 -23.89 23.93
CA ARG A 170 7.32 -24.30 22.54
C ARG A 170 8.53 -25.01 21.93
N LEU A 171 9.72 -24.47 22.08
CA LEU A 171 10.96 -25.07 21.57
C LEU A 171 11.22 -26.43 22.22
N GLU A 172 10.97 -26.57 23.52
CA GLU A 172 11.08 -27.86 24.23
C GLU A 172 10.13 -28.92 23.64
N LEU A 173 8.89 -28.54 23.30
CA LEU A 173 7.93 -29.43 22.63
C LEU A 173 8.35 -29.77 21.19
N MET A 174 8.98 -28.84 20.49
CA MET A 174 9.42 -29.04 19.09
C MET A 174 10.68 -29.89 18.97
N SER A 175 11.51 -29.95 20.02
CA SER A 175 12.78 -30.68 20.03
C SER A 175 12.61 -32.14 19.59
N GLY A 176 13.25 -32.52 18.48
CA GLY A 176 13.15 -33.87 17.90
C GLY A 176 11.76 -34.23 17.35
N ALA A 177 10.81 -33.31 17.36
CA ALA A 177 9.44 -33.54 16.96
C ALA A 177 9.22 -33.26 15.47
N THR A 178 8.02 -33.60 14.99
CA THR A 178 7.59 -33.33 13.63
C THR A 178 6.36 -32.42 13.67
N GLY A 179 6.43 -31.30 12.97
CA GLY A 179 5.33 -30.35 12.84
C GLY A 179 4.80 -30.28 11.41
N GLU A 180 3.63 -29.68 11.25
CA GLU A 180 3.01 -29.43 9.95
C GLU A 180 2.71 -27.95 9.79
N LEU A 181 2.98 -27.38 8.63
CA LEU A 181 2.63 -26.01 8.33
C LEU A 181 1.70 -25.95 7.12
N PHE A 182 0.58 -25.25 7.29
CA PHE A 182 -0.40 -25.01 6.25
C PHE A 182 -0.37 -23.53 5.90
N THR A 183 -0.29 -23.24 4.61
CA THR A 183 -0.43 -21.88 4.08
C THR A 183 -1.55 -21.88 3.05
N GLY A 184 -2.59 -21.09 3.30
CA GLY A 184 -3.69 -20.85 2.38
C GLY A 184 -3.39 -19.68 1.46
N HIS A 185 -3.87 -19.78 0.22
CA HIS A 185 -3.70 -18.80 -0.84
C HIS A 185 -5.04 -18.47 -1.47
N CYS A 186 -5.26 -17.19 -1.74
CA CYS A 186 -6.36 -16.71 -2.56
C CYS A 186 -5.81 -15.73 -3.57
N LEU A 187 -6.05 -15.99 -4.85
CA LEU A 187 -5.66 -15.12 -5.95
C LEU A 187 -6.91 -14.64 -6.67
N ILE A 188 -7.05 -13.33 -6.82
CA ILE A 188 -8.16 -12.67 -7.51
C ILE A 188 -7.61 -11.91 -8.71
N ASP A 189 -8.15 -12.17 -9.89
CA ASP A 189 -7.96 -11.29 -11.04
C ASP A 189 -8.95 -10.13 -10.94
N PHE A 190 -8.46 -8.90 -10.70
CA PHE A 190 -9.32 -7.74 -10.49
C PHE A 190 -10.26 -7.48 -11.67
N ALA A 191 -9.73 -7.52 -12.90
CA ALA A 191 -10.46 -7.22 -14.12
C ALA A 191 -11.67 -8.14 -14.33
N SER A 192 -11.51 -9.46 -14.14
CA SER A 192 -12.59 -10.42 -14.34
C SER A 192 -13.38 -10.75 -13.06
N GLY A 193 -12.84 -10.43 -11.88
CA GLY A 193 -13.36 -10.85 -10.57
C GLY A 193 -13.20 -12.36 -10.30
N ARG A 194 -12.56 -13.12 -11.20
CA ARG A 194 -12.33 -14.56 -11.00
C ARG A 194 -11.42 -14.76 -9.80
N THR A 195 -11.82 -15.70 -8.95
CA THR A 195 -11.11 -16.04 -7.71
C THR A 195 -10.73 -17.52 -7.74
N VAL A 196 -9.47 -17.81 -7.44
CA VAL A 196 -8.97 -19.17 -7.26
C VAL A 196 -8.27 -19.27 -5.90
N THR A 197 -8.29 -20.44 -5.29
CA THR A 197 -7.78 -20.66 -3.93
C THR A 197 -7.10 -22.01 -3.83
N GLY A 198 -6.07 -22.09 -2.98
CA GLY A 198 -5.39 -23.35 -2.69
C GLY A 198 -4.79 -23.36 -1.29
N VAL A 199 -4.30 -24.52 -0.85
CA VAL A 199 -3.58 -24.66 0.41
C VAL A 199 -2.33 -25.49 0.17
N SER A 200 -1.16 -24.94 0.48
CA SER A 200 0.09 -25.68 0.53
C SER A 200 0.30 -26.27 1.91
N ARG A 201 0.93 -27.46 1.98
CA ARG A 201 1.29 -28.15 3.22
C ARG A 201 2.77 -28.51 3.18
N ALA A 202 3.45 -28.35 4.31
CA ALA A 202 4.79 -28.86 4.54
C ALA A 202 4.85 -29.60 5.88
N VAL A 203 5.61 -30.68 5.93
CA VAL A 203 5.98 -31.40 7.15
C VAL A 203 7.43 -31.05 7.47
N ILE A 204 7.68 -30.66 8.72
CA ILE A 204 8.98 -30.17 9.19
C ILE A 204 9.47 -31.11 10.27
N HIS A 205 10.65 -31.70 10.08
CA HIS A 205 11.33 -32.52 11.07
C HIS A 205 12.42 -31.69 11.76
N PHE A 206 12.27 -31.48 13.06
CA PHE A 206 13.20 -30.68 13.85
C PHE A 206 14.30 -31.54 14.46
N ALA A 207 15.51 -30.96 14.54
CA ALA A 207 16.60 -31.54 15.29
C ALA A 207 16.30 -31.58 16.81
N GLU A 208 17.09 -32.32 17.57
CA GLU A 208 17.07 -32.20 19.03
C GLU A 208 17.67 -30.88 19.49
N PHE A 209 16.97 -30.20 20.40
CA PHE A 209 17.36 -28.91 20.95
C PHE A 209 17.97 -29.09 22.34
N SER A 210 19.24 -28.68 22.51
CA SER A 210 19.83 -28.57 23.84
C SER A 210 19.35 -27.31 24.56
N GLU A 211 19.33 -27.31 25.90
CA GLU A 211 18.98 -26.12 26.69
C GLU A 211 19.81 -24.88 26.29
N LEU A 212 21.12 -25.05 26.11
CA LEU A 212 22.00 -23.97 25.67
C LEU A 212 21.63 -23.43 24.29
N MET A 213 21.15 -24.29 23.39
CA MET A 213 20.68 -23.87 22.08
C MET A 213 19.40 -23.04 22.22
N ILE A 214 18.42 -23.55 22.97
CA ILE A 214 17.15 -22.85 23.23
C ILE A 214 17.40 -21.46 23.81
N ASP A 215 18.27 -21.34 24.81
CA ASP A 215 18.66 -20.07 25.41
C ASP A 215 19.22 -19.09 24.37
N ARG A 216 20.16 -19.56 23.55
CA ARG A 216 20.79 -18.75 22.50
C ARG A 216 19.81 -18.36 21.42
N TYR A 217 18.90 -19.25 21.05
CA TYR A 217 17.93 -18.97 20.02
C TYR A 217 16.90 -17.94 20.50
N ILE A 218 16.37 -18.09 21.71
CA ILE A 218 15.48 -17.08 22.34
C ILE A 218 16.18 -15.73 22.44
N ALA A 219 17.47 -15.70 22.79
CA ALA A 219 18.25 -14.45 22.86
C ALA A 219 18.39 -13.70 21.52
N THR A 220 18.12 -14.35 20.37
CA THR A 220 18.04 -13.66 19.08
C THR A 220 16.78 -12.81 18.93
N GLY A 221 15.74 -13.08 19.72
CA GLY A 221 14.41 -12.50 19.62
C GLY A 221 13.54 -13.09 18.51
N GLU A 222 14.11 -13.82 17.53
CA GLU A 222 13.35 -14.42 16.42
C GLU A 222 12.19 -15.32 16.90
N PRO A 223 12.37 -16.25 17.87
CA PRO A 223 11.30 -17.16 18.29
C PRO A 223 10.07 -16.46 18.87
N LEU A 224 10.22 -15.22 19.34
CA LEU A 224 9.17 -14.46 20.03
C LEU A 224 8.10 -13.95 19.06
N GLU A 225 8.52 -13.64 17.83
CA GLU A 225 7.73 -12.85 16.87
C GLU A 225 7.18 -13.67 15.70
N VAL A 226 7.44 -14.98 15.66
CA VAL A 226 7.07 -15.86 14.56
C VAL A 226 6.15 -16.99 14.99
N ALA A 227 5.19 -17.34 14.13
CA ALA A 227 4.26 -18.44 14.40
C ALA A 227 5.04 -19.77 14.41
N GLY A 228 4.83 -20.57 15.44
CA GLY A 228 5.59 -21.81 15.63
C GLY A 228 7.01 -21.62 16.18
N SER A 229 7.47 -20.41 16.50
CA SER A 229 8.79 -20.15 17.08
C SER A 229 10.00 -20.54 16.22
N PHE A 230 9.82 -20.63 14.90
CA PHE A 230 10.92 -20.80 13.95
C PHE A 230 10.72 -20.05 12.63
N THR A 231 11.80 -19.84 11.89
CA THR A 231 11.79 -19.41 10.49
C THR A 231 12.63 -20.39 9.66
N LEU A 232 12.27 -20.58 8.39
CA LEU A 232 13.07 -21.41 7.49
C LEU A 232 14.32 -20.67 7.00
N ASP A 233 14.20 -19.38 6.78
CA ASP A 233 15.18 -18.48 6.17
C ASP A 233 15.96 -17.62 7.18
N GLY A 234 15.75 -17.85 8.48
CA GLY A 234 16.45 -17.17 9.58
C GLY A 234 17.24 -18.12 10.49
N PHE A 235 17.33 -17.78 11.77
CA PHE A 235 18.17 -18.49 12.73
C PHE A 235 17.66 -19.92 13.01
N GLY A 236 16.34 -20.13 12.97
CA GLY A 236 15.71 -21.43 13.18
C GLY A 236 16.02 -22.46 12.09
N GLY A 237 16.34 -22.01 10.87
CA GLY A 237 16.52 -22.89 9.71
C GLY A 237 17.63 -23.92 9.88
N ALA A 238 18.67 -23.60 10.66
CA ALA A 238 19.77 -24.53 10.96
C ALA A 238 19.37 -25.74 11.81
N TYR A 239 18.18 -25.72 12.41
CA TYR A 239 17.67 -26.78 13.29
C TYR A 239 16.51 -27.57 12.68
N ILE A 240 16.33 -27.45 11.36
CA ILE A 240 15.40 -28.25 10.56
C ILE A 240 16.21 -29.35 9.88
N ASP A 241 16.00 -30.60 10.26
CA ASP A 241 16.71 -31.76 9.69
C ASP A 241 16.21 -32.10 8.28
N SER A 242 14.89 -32.01 8.07
CA SER A 242 14.29 -32.25 6.75
C SER A 242 12.90 -31.64 6.61
N ILE A 243 12.49 -31.43 5.36
CA ILE A 243 11.18 -30.91 4.99
C ILE A 243 10.58 -31.82 3.91
N GLU A 244 9.33 -32.21 4.11
CA GLU A 244 8.51 -32.85 3.07
C GLU A 244 7.41 -31.87 2.62
N GLY A 245 7.17 -31.74 1.31
CA GLY A 245 6.18 -30.81 0.77
C GLY A 245 6.80 -29.52 0.26
N ASP A 246 6.21 -28.37 0.61
CA ASP A 246 6.59 -27.07 0.04
C ASP A 246 7.37 -26.16 1.01
N PRO A 247 8.69 -25.98 0.81
CA PRO A 247 9.50 -25.11 1.66
C PRO A 247 9.09 -23.63 1.61
N SER A 248 8.69 -23.11 0.46
CA SER A 248 8.27 -21.70 0.34
C SER A 248 6.97 -21.44 1.09
N GLY A 249 6.11 -22.45 1.18
CA GLY A 249 4.93 -22.46 2.04
C GLY A 249 5.25 -22.20 3.53
N ILE A 250 6.41 -22.63 4.02
CA ILE A 250 6.88 -22.42 5.41
C ILE A 250 7.19 -20.95 5.69
N ILE A 251 7.76 -20.25 4.71
CA ILE A 251 8.02 -18.80 4.79
C ILE A 251 6.69 -18.01 4.86
N GLY A 252 5.61 -18.62 4.36
CA GLY A 252 4.25 -18.10 4.45
C GLY A 252 3.59 -17.84 3.11
N LEU A 253 4.23 -18.23 2.00
CA LEU A 253 3.69 -18.18 0.64
C LEU A 253 4.35 -19.27 -0.22
N SER A 254 3.58 -20.28 -0.61
CA SER A 254 3.98 -21.25 -1.63
C SER A 254 4.06 -20.61 -3.01
N LEU A 255 5.28 -20.53 -3.59
CA LEU A 255 5.49 -20.08 -4.97
C LEU A 255 4.98 -21.09 -6.00
N PRO A 256 5.20 -22.42 -5.86
CA PRO A 256 4.64 -23.42 -6.77
C PRO A 256 3.11 -23.35 -6.86
N LEU A 257 2.42 -23.25 -5.71
CA LEU A 257 0.97 -23.12 -5.68
C LEU A 257 0.51 -21.78 -6.25
N ALA A 258 1.19 -20.67 -5.93
CA ALA A 258 0.85 -19.37 -6.51
C ALA A 258 0.93 -19.39 -8.05
N ARG A 259 1.95 -20.05 -8.63
CA ARG A 259 2.06 -20.28 -10.08
C ARG A 259 0.94 -21.15 -10.63
N GLU A 260 0.53 -22.20 -9.93
CA GLU A 260 -0.61 -23.04 -10.36
C GLU A 260 -1.91 -22.22 -10.38
N LEU A 261 -2.13 -21.39 -9.37
CA LEU A 261 -3.28 -20.49 -9.28
C LEU A 261 -3.28 -19.44 -10.41
N THR A 262 -2.13 -18.89 -10.83
CA THR A 262 -2.09 -17.99 -12.00
C THR A 262 -2.49 -18.74 -13.27
N GLN A 263 -2.04 -19.98 -13.44
CA GLN A 263 -2.40 -20.82 -14.60
C GLN A 263 -3.90 -21.14 -14.65
N GLU A 264 -4.54 -21.38 -13.50
CA GLU A 264 -6.01 -21.54 -13.43
C GLU A 264 -6.76 -20.27 -13.88
N LEU A 265 -6.18 -19.09 -13.64
CA LEU A 265 -6.70 -17.83 -14.15
C LEU A 265 -6.37 -17.61 -15.65
N GLY A 266 -5.52 -18.44 -16.25
CA GLY A 266 -5.07 -18.31 -17.64
C GLY A 266 -3.93 -17.31 -17.81
N ILE A 267 -3.17 -17.05 -16.75
CA ILE A 267 -2.06 -16.09 -16.69
C ILE A 267 -0.76 -16.84 -16.50
N ASP A 268 0.25 -16.55 -17.32
CA ASP A 268 1.57 -17.15 -17.13
C ASP A 268 2.27 -16.47 -15.95
N TRP A 269 2.99 -17.24 -15.12
CA TRP A 269 3.73 -16.68 -14.00
C TRP A 269 4.78 -15.66 -14.43
N THR A 270 5.37 -15.87 -15.62
CA THR A 270 6.36 -14.94 -16.17
C THR A 270 5.76 -13.61 -16.62
N ASP A 271 4.43 -13.52 -16.80
CA ASP A 271 3.74 -12.25 -17.04
C ASP A 271 3.79 -11.33 -15.80
N LEU A 272 4.09 -11.86 -14.61
CA LEU A 272 4.21 -11.08 -13.37
C LEU A 272 5.61 -10.48 -13.17
N TRP A 273 6.61 -10.88 -13.96
CA TRP A 273 7.99 -10.47 -13.75
C TRP A 273 8.20 -8.98 -14.08
N ASN A 274 8.49 -8.20 -13.04
CA ASN A 274 8.77 -6.77 -13.12
C ASN A 274 10.09 -6.39 -12.41
N VAL A 275 10.87 -7.38 -11.96
CA VAL A 275 12.18 -7.19 -11.32
C VAL A 275 13.28 -7.78 -12.18
N THR A 276 14.38 -7.06 -12.32
CA THR A 276 15.59 -7.57 -12.98
C THR A 276 16.56 -8.19 -11.97
N ARG A 277 17.46 -9.07 -12.43
CA ARG A 277 18.39 -9.79 -11.54
C ARG A 277 19.33 -8.87 -10.73
N ASP A 278 19.64 -7.70 -11.28
CA ASP A 278 20.57 -6.75 -10.66
C ASP A 278 19.88 -5.77 -9.70
N GLU A 279 18.54 -5.76 -9.69
CA GLU A 279 17.77 -4.95 -8.76
C GLU A 279 17.82 -5.52 -7.34
N GLN A 280 18.07 -4.64 -6.39
CA GLN A 280 18.04 -4.93 -4.97
C GLN A 280 16.91 -4.13 -4.35
N PHE A 281 16.27 -4.66 -3.30
CA PHE A 281 15.43 -3.81 -2.47
C PHE A 281 16.26 -2.62 -1.97
N PRO A 282 15.78 -1.38 -2.12
CA PRO A 282 16.49 -0.22 -1.63
C PRO A 282 16.75 -0.37 -0.14
N GLN A 283 18.01 -0.24 0.23
CA GLN A 283 18.39 -0.07 1.62
C GLN A 283 18.01 1.36 2.05
N PRO A 284 17.54 1.57 3.29
CA PRO A 284 17.31 2.93 3.77
C PRO A 284 18.59 3.76 3.60
N LEU A 285 18.48 4.91 2.92
CA LEU A 285 19.61 5.81 2.68
C LEU A 285 20.20 6.26 4.03
N SER A 286 21.47 5.96 4.27
CA SER A 286 22.20 6.28 5.50
C SER A 286 22.49 7.78 5.69
N SER A 287 21.99 8.66 4.81
CA SER A 287 22.33 10.07 4.74
C SER A 287 21.26 11.04 5.26
N VAL A 288 20.13 10.55 5.78
CA VAL A 288 19.11 11.41 6.40
C VAL A 288 19.45 11.65 7.88
N LYS A 289 19.44 12.91 8.33
CA LYS A 289 19.75 13.30 9.73
C LYS A 289 18.78 12.70 10.76
N VAL A 290 17.58 12.31 10.31
CA VAL A 290 16.57 11.53 11.04
C VAL A 290 16.20 10.38 10.12
N LEU A 291 16.54 9.15 10.52
CA LEU A 291 16.27 7.98 9.70
C LEU A 291 14.74 7.76 9.59
N PRO A 292 14.21 7.41 8.39
CA PRO A 292 12.84 6.92 8.31
C PRO A 292 12.68 5.67 9.19
N PRO A 293 11.45 5.34 9.62
CA PRO A 293 11.18 4.10 10.31
C PRO A 293 11.76 2.90 9.56
N LYS A 294 12.33 1.93 10.29
CA LYS A 294 12.91 0.70 9.70
C LYS A 294 11.90 -0.13 8.91
N GLU A 295 10.61 0.16 9.07
CA GLU A 295 9.50 -0.59 8.50
C GLU A 295 8.91 0.03 7.22
N ASN A 296 9.43 1.17 6.72
CA ASN A 296 8.92 1.77 5.48
C ASN A 296 8.95 0.75 4.34
N VAL A 297 7.76 0.43 3.84
CA VAL A 297 7.56 -0.57 2.81
C VAL A 297 7.74 0.11 1.47
N HIS A 298 8.90 -0.11 0.84
CA HIS A 298 9.12 0.30 -0.54
C HIS A 298 8.14 -0.42 -1.48
N GLN A 299 7.44 0.34 -2.32
CA GLN A 299 6.49 -0.16 -3.31
C GLN A 299 6.91 0.22 -4.74
N PRO A 300 6.42 -0.50 -5.77
CA PRO A 300 6.60 -0.07 -7.15
C PRO A 300 6.10 1.36 -7.34
N GLY A 301 6.89 2.21 -8.00
CA GLY A 301 6.60 3.64 -8.14
C GLY A 301 7.34 4.55 -7.14
N ASP A 302 7.84 4.04 -6.03
CA ASP A 302 8.67 4.81 -5.10
C ASP A 302 10.07 5.07 -5.67
N GLY A 303 10.61 6.26 -5.42
CA GLY A 303 11.97 6.61 -5.79
C GLY A 303 12.13 8.05 -6.20
N TRP A 304 13.38 8.47 -6.40
CA TRP A 304 13.71 9.84 -6.76
C TRP A 304 13.88 10.00 -8.28
N VAL A 305 13.18 10.97 -8.86
CA VAL A 305 13.36 11.41 -10.25
C VAL A 305 14.10 12.73 -10.29
N ASN A 306 15.11 12.83 -11.14
CA ASN A 306 15.72 14.11 -11.48
C ASN A 306 14.84 14.85 -12.48
N CYS A 307 14.30 15.98 -12.05
CA CYS A 307 13.33 16.73 -12.82
C CYS A 307 14.00 17.80 -13.69
N ALA A 308 13.41 18.07 -14.86
CA ALA A 308 13.83 19.15 -15.76
C ALA A 308 13.74 20.54 -15.10
N CYS A 309 12.98 20.69 -14.01
CA CYS A 309 12.91 21.92 -13.23
C CYS A 309 14.21 22.23 -12.44
N GLY A 310 15.14 21.27 -12.34
CA GLY A 310 16.40 21.37 -11.61
C GLY A 310 16.38 20.82 -10.17
N ARG A 311 15.28 20.14 -9.78
CA ARG A 311 15.06 19.54 -8.45
C ARG A 311 14.87 18.03 -8.54
N LYS A 312 14.84 17.36 -7.38
CA LYS A 312 14.41 15.96 -7.26
C LYS A 312 12.97 15.87 -6.79
N HIS A 313 12.20 14.97 -7.37
CA HIS A 313 10.85 14.65 -6.93
C HIS A 313 10.73 13.18 -6.53
N TRP A 314 9.87 12.90 -5.55
CA TRP A 314 9.53 11.54 -5.13
C TRP A 314 8.42 10.99 -6.03
N GLY A 315 8.48 9.70 -6.33
CA GLY A 315 7.55 9.00 -7.21
C GLY A 315 8.08 8.90 -8.64
N THR A 316 8.51 7.71 -9.07
CA THR A 316 9.04 7.47 -10.42
C THR A 316 7.99 7.57 -11.51
N ASN A 317 6.72 7.36 -11.16
CA ASN A 317 5.58 7.50 -12.07
C ASN A 317 4.84 8.84 -11.87
N GLY A 318 5.41 9.77 -11.11
CA GLY A 318 4.70 10.93 -10.57
C GLY A 318 4.16 10.68 -9.16
N ALA A 319 3.49 11.68 -8.63
CA ALA A 319 2.82 11.62 -7.33
C ALA A 319 1.43 12.25 -7.42
N ALA A 320 0.55 11.87 -6.50
CA ALA A 320 -0.81 12.40 -6.47
C ALA A 320 -1.37 12.44 -5.05
N GLY A 321 -2.34 13.32 -4.81
CA GLY A 321 -2.97 13.51 -3.51
C GLY A 321 -4.38 14.07 -3.61
N VAL A 322 -5.15 13.92 -2.54
CA VAL A 322 -6.55 14.38 -2.48
C VAL A 322 -6.66 15.64 -1.63
N LEU A 323 -7.02 16.74 -2.26
CA LEU A 323 -7.49 17.96 -1.58
C LEU A 323 -8.97 17.80 -1.24
N LEU A 324 -9.23 17.17 -0.10
CA LEU A 324 -10.59 16.97 0.40
C LEU A 324 -11.09 18.23 1.12
N ALA A 325 -12.26 18.71 0.71
CA ALA A 325 -12.93 19.87 1.29
C ALA A 325 -14.29 19.51 1.91
N ARG A 326 -14.61 20.17 3.03
CA ARG A 326 -15.89 20.08 3.73
C ARG A 326 -16.72 21.33 3.46
N ARG A 327 -18.00 21.12 3.11
CA ARG A 327 -18.96 22.18 2.84
C ARG A 327 -19.91 22.37 4.03
N ASP A 328 -20.32 23.61 4.28
CA ASP A 328 -21.42 23.88 5.20
C ASP A 328 -22.73 23.32 4.59
N PRO A 329 -23.48 22.49 5.32
CA PRO A 329 -24.66 21.82 4.76
C PRO A 329 -25.84 22.77 4.48
N LYS A 330 -25.81 24.01 4.96
CA LYS A 330 -26.85 25.03 4.72
C LYS A 330 -26.47 26.01 3.63
N THR A 331 -25.22 26.47 3.60
CA THR A 331 -24.76 27.48 2.63
C THR A 331 -24.12 26.88 1.39
N GLY A 332 -23.60 25.65 1.47
CA GLY A 332 -22.81 25.02 0.42
C GLY A 332 -21.35 25.51 0.36
N GLU A 333 -20.99 26.50 1.17
CA GLU A 333 -19.66 27.11 1.16
C GLU A 333 -18.62 26.14 1.71
N VAL A 334 -17.42 26.14 1.13
CA VAL A 334 -16.29 25.37 1.65
C VAL A 334 -15.82 26.05 2.94
N THR A 335 -15.75 25.27 4.02
CA THR A 335 -15.36 25.75 5.34
C THR A 335 -13.98 25.27 5.75
N HIS A 336 -13.67 24.01 5.48
CA HIS A 336 -12.44 23.35 5.90
C HIS A 336 -11.88 22.48 4.79
N ILE A 337 -10.58 22.23 4.85
CA ILE A 337 -9.90 21.24 4.02
C ILE A 337 -9.06 20.31 4.91
N VAL A 338 -8.84 19.08 4.44
CA VAL A 338 -7.91 18.17 5.09
C VAL A 338 -6.48 18.57 4.74
N MET A 339 -5.65 18.71 5.77
CA MET A 339 -4.23 19.03 5.65
C MET A 339 -3.39 18.01 6.44
N GLN A 340 -2.25 17.63 5.86
CA GLN A 340 -1.26 16.77 6.49
C GLN A 340 -0.07 17.59 6.98
N HIS A 341 0.29 17.43 8.26
CA HIS A 341 1.56 17.92 8.78
C HIS A 341 2.63 16.85 8.61
N ARG A 342 3.57 17.10 7.69
CA ARG A 342 4.51 16.09 7.22
C ARG A 342 5.57 15.75 8.28
N ALA A 343 5.91 14.48 8.43
CA ALA A 343 6.97 14.02 9.32
C ALA A 343 8.30 14.72 9.02
N ALA A 344 9.09 14.97 10.07
CA ALA A 344 10.34 15.73 9.97
C ALA A 344 11.38 15.08 9.03
N TRP A 345 11.29 13.78 8.78
CA TRP A 345 12.19 13.01 7.92
C TRP A 345 11.77 13.02 6.44
N SER A 346 10.57 13.47 6.11
CA SER A 346 10.05 13.53 4.74
C SER A 346 10.63 14.71 3.94
N ALA A 347 10.41 14.72 2.63
CA ALA A 347 10.71 15.87 1.78
C ALA A 347 9.99 17.13 2.31
N GLU A 348 10.77 18.19 2.57
CA GLU A 348 10.29 19.43 3.21
C GLU A 348 9.57 19.19 4.57
N GLY A 349 10.04 18.22 5.36
CA GLY A 349 9.42 17.82 6.63
C GLY A 349 9.10 18.96 7.61
N GLY A 350 8.02 18.77 8.39
CA GLY A 350 7.46 19.77 9.30
C GLY A 350 6.70 20.90 8.60
N THR A 351 6.39 20.77 7.31
CA THR A 351 5.48 21.64 6.57
C THR A 351 4.10 21.01 6.43
N TRP A 352 3.11 21.83 6.10
CA TRP A 352 1.73 21.42 5.84
C TRP A 352 1.48 21.27 4.34
N GLY A 353 0.83 20.19 3.95
CA GLY A 353 0.50 19.89 2.55
C GLY A 353 -0.75 19.03 2.41
N ILE A 354 -1.00 18.60 1.19
CA ILE A 354 -2.10 17.70 0.84
C ILE A 354 -1.63 16.26 1.11
N PRO A 355 -2.44 15.40 1.76
CA PRO A 355 -2.11 13.98 1.88
C PRO A 355 -2.03 13.34 0.49
N GLY A 356 -0.94 12.62 0.23
CA GLY A 356 -0.63 12.07 -1.07
C GLY A 356 0.81 11.60 -1.21
N GLY A 357 1.00 10.60 -2.06
CA GLY A 357 2.26 9.90 -2.24
C GLY A 357 2.54 9.51 -3.69
N ALA A 358 3.45 8.56 -3.87
CA ALA A 358 3.90 8.12 -5.19
C ALA A 358 2.81 7.32 -5.92
N ILE A 359 2.69 7.51 -7.23
CA ILE A 359 1.78 6.70 -8.06
C ILE A 359 2.43 5.33 -8.29
N ALA A 360 1.72 4.24 -7.97
CA ALA A 360 2.27 2.90 -8.15
C ALA A 360 2.26 2.47 -9.63
N ASP A 361 3.05 1.45 -9.97
CA ASP A 361 3.11 0.93 -11.33
C ASP A 361 1.73 0.51 -11.86
N GLY A 362 1.33 1.13 -12.97
CA GLY A 362 0.04 0.87 -13.63
C GLY A 362 -1.15 1.62 -13.04
N GLU A 363 -0.99 2.38 -11.95
CA GLU A 363 -2.04 3.27 -11.44
C GLU A 363 -2.19 4.52 -12.31
N SER A 364 -3.42 4.97 -12.49
CA SER A 364 -3.70 6.34 -12.93
C SER A 364 -3.48 7.34 -11.78
N PRO A 365 -3.27 8.63 -12.06
CA PRO A 365 -3.10 9.63 -11.00
C PRO A 365 -4.29 9.74 -10.03
N ILE A 366 -5.52 9.52 -10.51
CA ILE A 366 -6.71 9.54 -9.65
C ILE A 366 -6.76 8.30 -8.75
N GLU A 367 -6.45 7.11 -9.29
CA GLU A 367 -6.34 5.89 -8.49
C GLU A 367 -5.26 6.03 -7.40
N GLY A 368 -4.09 6.56 -7.77
CA GLY A 368 -2.99 6.84 -6.85
C GLY A 368 -3.41 7.83 -5.76
N ALA A 369 -4.03 8.96 -6.12
CA ALA A 369 -4.51 9.94 -5.13
C ALA A 369 -5.51 9.34 -4.13
N LEU A 370 -6.54 8.65 -4.64
CA LEU A 370 -7.58 8.04 -3.81
C LEU A 370 -6.99 7.01 -2.85
N ARG A 371 -6.07 6.19 -3.35
CA ARG A 371 -5.35 5.23 -2.53
C ARG A 371 -4.50 5.91 -1.46
N GLU A 372 -3.59 6.79 -1.85
CA GLU A 372 -2.65 7.46 -0.93
C GLU A 372 -3.42 8.23 0.16
N SER A 373 -4.55 8.85 -0.20
CA SER A 373 -5.40 9.54 0.78
C SER A 373 -6.00 8.60 1.85
N TYR A 374 -6.26 7.34 1.51
CA TYR A 374 -6.66 6.33 2.49
C TYR A 374 -5.49 5.89 3.37
N GLU A 375 -4.34 5.60 2.73
CA GLU A 375 -3.14 5.10 3.39
C GLU A 375 -2.54 6.11 4.37
N GLU A 376 -2.50 7.40 4.02
CA GLU A 376 -1.91 8.44 4.87
C GLU A 376 -2.92 9.07 5.83
N ALA A 377 -4.15 9.34 5.35
CA ALA A 377 -5.11 10.22 6.02
C ALA A 377 -6.44 9.57 6.42
N ASN A 378 -6.61 8.27 6.16
CA ASN A 378 -7.86 7.54 6.42
C ASN A 378 -9.07 8.10 5.64
N ILE A 379 -8.84 8.65 4.45
CA ILE A 379 -9.90 9.13 3.56
C ILE A 379 -10.38 7.96 2.71
N THR A 380 -11.55 7.39 3.03
CA THR A 380 -12.12 6.29 2.25
C THR A 380 -12.70 6.82 0.93
N PRO A 381 -12.40 6.20 -0.24
CA PRO A 381 -12.99 6.61 -1.51
C PRO A 381 -14.53 6.64 -1.47
N ALA A 382 -15.18 5.70 -0.78
CA ALA A 382 -16.63 5.62 -0.67
C ALA A 382 -17.28 6.82 0.04
N ASP A 383 -16.51 7.61 0.80
CA ASP A 383 -17.00 8.76 1.57
C ASP A 383 -16.88 10.10 0.82
N ILE A 384 -16.26 10.10 -0.37
CA ILE A 384 -15.93 11.32 -1.11
C ILE A 384 -16.42 11.29 -2.56
N GLU A 385 -16.62 12.47 -3.14
CA GLU A 385 -16.90 12.68 -4.56
C GLU A 385 -15.77 13.47 -5.20
N VAL A 386 -15.23 12.98 -6.32
CA VAL A 386 -14.18 13.68 -7.08
C VAL A 386 -14.82 14.71 -8.00
N VAL A 387 -14.43 15.97 -7.85
CA VAL A 387 -15.03 17.14 -8.53
C VAL A 387 -14.04 17.90 -9.42
N GLY A 388 -12.87 17.32 -9.66
CA GLY A 388 -11.89 17.80 -10.61
C GLY A 388 -10.46 17.41 -10.23
N SER A 389 -9.51 17.75 -11.10
CA SER A 389 -8.08 17.54 -10.85
C SER A 389 -7.26 18.73 -11.34
N TYR A 390 -6.10 18.94 -10.72
CA TYR A 390 -5.05 19.81 -11.22
C TYR A 390 -3.75 19.00 -11.34
N CYS A 391 -3.15 19.00 -12.52
CA CYS A 391 -1.88 18.35 -12.78
C CYS A 391 -0.80 19.41 -13.04
N GLU A 392 0.23 19.47 -12.20
CA GLU A 392 1.43 20.26 -12.46
C GLU A 392 2.44 19.38 -13.21
N ASP A 393 2.61 19.66 -14.50
CA ASP A 393 3.43 18.87 -15.41
C ASP A 393 4.83 19.47 -15.57
N HIS A 394 5.85 18.71 -15.16
CA HIS A 394 7.26 19.07 -15.31
C HIS A 394 7.98 18.36 -16.45
N GLY A 395 7.28 17.58 -17.27
CA GLY A 395 7.83 16.78 -18.37
C GLY A 395 8.09 15.32 -17.94
N PRO A 396 9.24 15.00 -17.29
CA PRO A 396 9.53 13.63 -16.88
C PRO A 396 8.86 13.25 -15.54
N TRP A 397 8.10 14.17 -14.93
CA TRP A 397 7.41 13.98 -13.66
C TRP A 397 6.23 14.94 -13.58
N ALA A 398 5.17 14.55 -12.87
CA ALA A 398 4.03 15.42 -12.59
C ALA A 398 3.46 15.15 -11.19
N TYR A 399 2.82 16.16 -10.62
CA TYR A 399 1.99 16.03 -9.42
C TYR A 399 0.52 16.25 -9.77
N THR A 400 -0.36 15.32 -9.40
CA THR A 400 -1.81 15.49 -9.57
C THR A 400 -2.52 15.72 -8.23
N THR A 401 -3.11 16.90 -8.07
CA THR A 401 -4.03 17.21 -6.98
C THR A 401 -5.46 16.89 -7.41
N VAL A 402 -6.09 15.92 -6.76
CA VAL A 402 -7.51 15.59 -6.96
C VAL A 402 -8.36 16.39 -5.99
N PHE A 403 -9.33 17.14 -6.51
CA PHE A 403 -10.28 17.91 -5.70
C PHE A 403 -11.46 17.02 -5.37
N ALA A 404 -11.81 16.95 -4.08
CA ALA A 404 -12.92 16.15 -3.62
C ALA A 404 -13.76 16.88 -2.56
N PHE A 405 -15.04 16.54 -2.50
CA PHE A 405 -15.91 16.89 -1.38
C PHE A 405 -16.34 15.64 -0.62
N GLU A 406 -16.69 15.81 0.65
CA GLU A 406 -17.46 14.79 1.36
C GLU A 406 -18.79 14.55 0.64
N ARG A 407 -19.14 13.27 0.48
CA ARG A 407 -20.45 12.90 -0.07
C ARG A 407 -21.55 13.37 0.88
N PRO A 408 -22.75 13.72 0.36
CA PRO A 408 -23.90 14.02 1.21
C PRO A 408 -24.19 12.89 2.20
N ASN A 409 -24.32 13.24 3.49
CA ASN A 409 -24.54 12.32 4.62
C ASN A 409 -23.36 11.41 4.99
N HIS A 410 -22.18 11.64 4.44
CA HIS A 410 -20.94 11.02 4.90
C HIS A 410 -20.14 12.04 5.73
N GLU A 411 -19.35 11.53 6.67
CA GLU A 411 -18.41 12.32 7.45
C GLU A 411 -17.05 11.61 7.43
N VAL A 412 -16.04 12.30 6.93
CA VAL A 412 -14.68 11.76 6.87
C VAL A 412 -13.96 12.06 8.18
N HIS A 413 -13.60 10.99 8.88
CA HIS A 413 -12.79 11.03 10.10
C HIS A 413 -11.33 10.74 9.76
N THR A 414 -10.56 11.81 9.65
CA THR A 414 -9.15 11.74 9.32
C THR A 414 -8.31 11.28 10.51
N ARG A 415 -7.25 10.54 10.22
CA ARG A 415 -6.19 10.21 11.19
C ARG A 415 -4.90 9.86 10.43
N ALA A 416 -3.76 10.12 11.06
CA ALA A 416 -2.49 9.57 10.59
C ALA A 416 -2.55 8.04 10.67
N ASN A 417 -2.47 7.37 9.52
CA ASN A 417 -2.47 5.91 9.41
C ASN A 417 -1.06 5.33 9.23
N ASP A 418 -0.07 6.19 8.99
CA ASP A 418 1.34 5.85 8.81
C ASP A 418 2.26 6.75 9.64
N ASP A 419 3.57 6.48 9.52
CA ASP A 419 4.62 7.24 10.18
C ASP A 419 5.07 8.49 9.37
N GLU A 420 4.44 8.75 8.22
CA GLU A 420 4.77 9.88 7.33
C GLU A 420 4.11 11.19 7.76
N SER A 421 3.14 11.09 8.67
CA SER A 421 2.34 12.19 9.17
C SER A 421 2.59 12.43 10.66
N MET A 422 2.87 13.68 11.05
CA MET A 422 2.84 14.08 12.47
C MET A 422 1.39 14.20 12.96
N GLU A 423 0.54 14.78 12.13
CA GLU A 423 -0.90 14.93 12.35
C GLU A 423 -1.63 15.14 11.02
N ILE A 424 -2.92 14.79 11.00
CA ILE A 424 -3.85 15.08 9.90
C ILE A 424 -5.02 15.84 10.50
N GLU A 425 -5.29 17.04 9.99
CA GLU A 425 -6.32 17.93 10.56
C GLU A 425 -7.24 18.52 9.50
N TRP A 426 -8.47 18.80 9.93
CA TRP A 426 -9.39 19.70 9.23
C TRP A 426 -9.02 21.14 9.55
N VAL A 427 -8.46 21.85 8.59
CA VAL A 427 -8.03 23.25 8.74
C VAL A 427 -9.04 24.16 8.07
N SER A 428 -9.44 25.24 8.75
CA SER A 428 -10.29 26.28 8.14
C SER A 428 -9.60 26.81 6.88
N ILE A 429 -10.34 26.89 5.78
CA ILE A 429 -9.79 27.33 4.48
C ILE A 429 -9.10 28.71 4.58
N ASP A 430 -9.62 29.61 5.41
CA ASP A 430 -9.08 30.96 5.60
C ASP A 430 -7.79 30.97 6.45
N GLN A 431 -7.52 29.90 7.21
CA GLN A 431 -6.33 29.76 8.06
C GLN A 431 -5.17 29.04 7.35
N VAL A 432 -5.41 28.43 6.19
CA VAL A 432 -4.38 27.70 5.43
C VAL A 432 -3.16 28.58 5.10
N PRO A 433 -3.29 29.87 4.70
CA PRO A 433 -2.14 30.74 4.46
C PRO A 433 -1.26 31.02 5.68
N ASP A 434 -1.81 30.86 6.90
CA ASP A 434 -1.09 31.11 8.15
C ASP A 434 -0.21 29.91 8.57
N LEU A 435 -0.41 28.74 7.93
CA LEU A 435 0.40 27.55 8.17
C LEU A 435 1.75 27.62 7.47
N LYS A 436 2.72 26.86 7.99
CA LYS A 436 4.00 26.65 7.30
C LYS A 436 3.82 25.67 6.13
N LEU A 437 3.35 26.16 5.01
CA LEU A 437 3.04 25.36 3.82
C LEU A 437 4.28 24.80 3.11
N LEU A 438 4.12 23.59 2.56
CA LEU A 438 5.01 23.00 1.57
C LEU A 438 5.19 23.96 0.39
N THR A 439 6.38 24.03 -0.20
CA THR A 439 6.67 25.02 -1.26
C THR A 439 5.69 24.97 -2.44
N ALA A 440 5.37 23.76 -2.94
CA ALA A 440 4.38 23.58 -4.00
C ALA A 440 2.97 24.03 -3.56
N MET A 441 2.53 23.59 -2.37
CA MET A 441 1.23 23.96 -1.82
C MET A 441 1.09 25.48 -1.67
N ARG A 442 2.12 26.17 -1.17
CA ARG A 442 2.14 27.64 -1.06
C ARG A 442 2.01 28.31 -2.43
N ALA A 443 2.70 27.80 -3.45
CA ALA A 443 2.68 28.38 -4.79
C ALA A 443 1.31 28.25 -5.47
N ASP A 444 0.63 27.12 -5.27
CA ASP A 444 -0.65 26.83 -5.91
C ASP A 444 -1.89 27.20 -5.08
N TRP A 445 -1.74 27.42 -3.77
CA TRP A 445 -2.87 27.69 -2.88
C TRP A 445 -3.84 28.77 -3.39
N PRO A 446 -3.40 29.93 -3.92
CA PRO A 446 -4.33 30.94 -4.44
C PRO A 446 -5.20 30.42 -5.61
N ARG A 447 -4.70 29.48 -6.41
CA ARG A 447 -5.46 28.83 -7.48
C ARG A 447 -6.42 27.79 -6.92
N PHE A 448 -5.97 26.99 -5.95
CA PHE A 448 -6.75 25.94 -5.30
C PHE A 448 -7.93 26.51 -4.51
N GLU A 449 -7.68 27.54 -3.70
CA GLU A 449 -8.73 28.26 -2.96
C GLU A 449 -9.78 28.81 -3.93
N LYS A 450 -9.36 29.56 -4.96
CA LYS A 450 -10.29 30.10 -5.96
C LYS A 450 -11.11 29.01 -6.64
N ARG A 451 -10.50 27.86 -6.93
CA ARG A 451 -11.19 26.72 -7.54
C ARG A 451 -12.19 26.09 -6.59
N LEU A 452 -11.82 25.84 -5.34
CA LEU A 452 -12.74 25.33 -4.32
C LEU A 452 -13.95 26.26 -4.15
N ARG A 453 -13.71 27.58 -4.07
CA ARG A 453 -14.78 28.59 -4.02
C ARG A 453 -15.66 28.60 -5.28
N TYR A 454 -15.09 28.36 -6.46
CA TYR A 454 -15.89 28.22 -7.70
C TYR A 454 -16.79 26.98 -7.67
N LEU A 455 -16.26 25.86 -7.17
CA LEU A 455 -16.97 24.58 -7.09
C LEU A 455 -18.09 24.58 -6.03
N GLU A 456 -18.14 25.55 -5.11
CA GLU A 456 -19.23 25.75 -4.12
C GLU A 456 -20.61 25.82 -4.79
N HIS A 457 -20.70 26.34 -6.02
CA HIS A 457 -21.96 26.65 -6.69
C HIS A 457 -22.38 25.64 -7.77
N GLU A 458 -21.47 24.77 -8.23
CA GLU A 458 -21.78 23.78 -9.29
C GLU A 458 -22.37 22.47 -8.76
N TYR A 459 -22.20 22.17 -7.47
CA TYR A 459 -22.55 20.87 -6.87
C TYR A 459 -23.55 20.96 -5.69
N LEU A 460 -24.47 21.93 -5.75
CA LEU A 460 -25.56 22.15 -4.78
C LEU A 460 -26.86 21.41 -5.15
#